data_AF-A0A2V9TF58-F1
#
_entry.id   AF-A0A2V9TF58-F1
#
_cell.length_a   1.000
_cell.length_b   1.000
_cell.length_c   1.000
_cell.angle_alpha   90.00
_cell.angle_beta   90.00
_cell.angle_gamma   90.00
#
_symmetry.space_group_name_H-M   'P 1'
#
loop_
_entity.id
_entity.type
_entity.pdbx_description
1 polymer ?
#
loop_
_entity_poly.entity_id
_entity_poly.type
_entity_poly.pdbx_seq_one_letter_code
_entity_poly.pdbx_strand_id
1 'polypeptide(L)'
;MILRSPNRPSSYGKKVLLIDRNQPTRDVRASVLRSRGIEVHTADCLGAARFLWQPGLYRFILLDVRRHFPGEALEFYEQIRAASPKEHFFFLVGPPAYLSLTWPGDVTAVEKKRERAEKIKRFLAAA
;
A
#
# COMPACT_ATOMS: atom_id res chain seq x y z
N MET A 1 -39.92 -27.51 -5.56
CA MET A 1 -38.48 -27.68 -5.89
C MET A 1 -37.87 -26.29 -5.99
N ILE A 2 -37.19 -25.81 -4.94
CA ILE A 2 -36.58 -24.47 -4.90
C ILE A 2 -35.06 -24.64 -4.92
N LEU A 3 -34.44 -24.28 -6.04
CA LEU A 3 -32.99 -24.15 -6.18
C LEU A 3 -32.52 -22.99 -5.29
N ARG A 4 -32.00 -23.32 -4.10
CA ARG A 4 -31.18 -22.39 -3.33
C ARG A 4 -29.79 -22.33 -3.97
N SER A 5 -29.59 -21.40 -4.91
CA SER A 5 -28.24 -21.00 -5.31
C SER A 5 -27.50 -20.46 -4.08
N PRO A 6 -26.31 -20.96 -3.72
CA PRO A 6 -25.54 -20.40 -2.64
C PRO A 6 -24.81 -19.16 -3.17
N ASN A 7 -25.53 -18.05 -3.33
CA ASN A 7 -24.87 -16.76 -3.43
C ASN A 7 -24.44 -16.34 -2.02
N ARG A 8 -23.44 -17.04 -1.46
CA ARG A 8 -22.65 -16.49 -0.37
C ARG A 8 -21.96 -15.26 -0.95
N PRO A 9 -22.05 -14.06 -0.35
CA PRO A 9 -21.16 -12.98 -0.74
C PRO A 9 -19.74 -13.51 -0.59
N SER A 10 -18.98 -13.50 -1.68
CA SER A 10 -17.61 -13.96 -1.73
C SER A 10 -16.82 -13.30 -0.59
N SER A 11 -16.37 -14.08 0.39
CA SER A 11 -15.54 -13.61 1.52
C SER A 11 -14.22 -12.95 1.07
N TYR A 12 -13.89 -13.06 -0.22
CA TYR A 12 -12.85 -12.34 -0.95
C TYR A 12 -12.93 -10.80 -0.85
N GLY A 13 -14.03 -10.22 -0.35
CA GLY A 13 -14.22 -8.77 -0.26
C GLY A 13 -13.40 -8.04 0.82
N LYS A 14 -12.71 -8.73 1.74
CA LYS A 14 -12.07 -8.08 2.91
C LYS A 14 -10.69 -8.62 3.28
N LYS A 15 -9.93 -9.20 2.35
CA LYS A 15 -8.57 -9.68 2.63
C LYS A 15 -7.52 -8.59 2.38
N VAL A 16 -6.66 -8.38 3.37
CA VAL A 16 -5.56 -7.40 3.34
C VAL A 16 -4.23 -8.11 3.50
N LEU A 17 -3.25 -7.76 2.66
CA LEU A 17 -1.84 -8.07 2.89
C LEU A 17 -1.18 -6.85 3.54
N LEU A 18 -0.76 -6.98 4.80
CA LEU A 18 -0.06 -5.94 5.55
C LEU A 18 1.44 -6.25 5.57
N ILE A 19 2.23 -5.38 4.95
CA ILE A 19 3.68 -5.48 4.82
C ILE A 19 4.32 -4.36 5.64
N ASP A 20 4.92 -4.71 6.77
CA ASP A 20 5.55 -3.77 7.68
C ASP A 20 6.69 -4.45 8.42
N ARG A 21 7.92 -3.94 8.30
CA ARG A 21 9.09 -4.50 9.00
C ARG A 21 9.04 -4.37 10.52
N ASN A 22 8.31 -3.39 11.07
CA ASN A 22 8.24 -3.16 12.51
C ASN A 22 7.16 -4.03 13.14
N GLN A 23 7.55 -5.10 13.83
CA GLN A 23 6.60 -6.05 14.42
C GLN A 23 5.58 -5.41 15.37
N PRO A 24 5.96 -4.59 16.37
CA PRO A 24 4.97 -3.95 17.24
C PRO A 24 3.93 -3.12 16.49
N THR A 25 4.37 -2.35 15.49
CA THR A 25 3.48 -1.53 14.66
C THR A 25 2.59 -2.39 13.78
N ARG A 26 3.15 -3.43 13.18
CA ARG A 26 2.43 -4.41 12.35
C ARG A 26 1.33 -5.11 13.13
N ASP A 27 1.62 -5.53 14.36
CA ASP A 27 0.68 -6.24 15.22
C ASP A 27 -0.49 -5.35 15.63
N VAL A 28 -0.22 -4.09 15.99
CA VAL A 28 -1.26 -3.10 16.28
C VAL A 28 -2.14 -2.84 15.04
N ARG A 29 -1.52 -2.60 13.87
CA ARG A 29 -2.24 -2.37 12.61
C ARG A 29 -3.11 -3.57 12.22
N ALA A 30 -2.57 -4.78 12.33
CA ALA A 30 -3.29 -6.01 12.04
C ALA A 30 -4.46 -6.20 13.03
N SER A 31 -4.24 -5.95 14.32
CA SER A 31 -5.28 -6.03 15.35
C SER A 31 -6.44 -5.06 15.05
N VAL A 32 -6.15 -3.81 14.72
CA VAL A 32 -7.17 -2.80 14.37
C VAL A 32 -7.97 -3.20 13.13
N LEU A 33 -7.33 -3.72 12.09
CA LEU A 33 -8.04 -4.20 10.90
C LEU A 33 -8.90 -5.42 11.23
N ARG A 34 -8.36 -6.39 11.96
CA ARG A 34 -9.08 -7.62 12.36
C ARG A 34 -10.29 -7.31 13.23
N SER A 35 -10.21 -6.33 14.14
CA SER A 35 -11.36 -5.90 14.96
C SER A 35 -12.51 -5.29 14.15
N ARG A 36 -12.25 -4.88 12.90
CA ARG A 36 -13.26 -4.45 11.91
C ARG A 36 -13.77 -5.57 11.00
N GLY A 37 -13.43 -6.83 11.31
CA GLY A 37 -13.84 -8.00 10.54
C GLY A 37 -13.12 -8.12 9.19
N ILE A 38 -11.89 -7.59 9.11
CA ILE A 38 -11.02 -7.70 7.93
C ILE A 38 -10.06 -8.87 8.16
N GLU A 39 -9.92 -9.74 7.16
CA GLU A 39 -8.92 -10.81 7.19
C GLU A 39 -7.56 -10.21 6.84
N VAL A 40 -6.56 -10.43 7.70
CA VAL A 40 -5.24 -9.81 7.52
C VAL A 40 -4.16 -10.88 7.52
N HIS A 41 -3.46 -10.98 6.40
CA HIS A 41 -2.17 -11.66 6.32
C HIS A 41 -1.07 -10.64 6.54
N THR A 42 -0.07 -10.99 7.33
CA THR A 42 1.05 -10.11 7.67
C THR A 42 2.35 -10.63 7.07
N ALA A 43 3.16 -9.74 6.54
CA ALA A 43 4.53 -10.01 6.10
C ALA A 43 5.47 -8.98 6.73
N ASP A 44 6.63 -9.45 7.17
CA ASP A 44 7.71 -8.60 7.69
C ASP A 44 8.69 -8.15 6.59
N CYS A 45 8.68 -8.82 5.44
CA CYS A 45 9.54 -8.53 4.31
C CYS A 45 8.81 -8.77 2.98
N LEU A 46 9.37 -8.21 1.90
CA LEU A 46 8.79 -8.34 0.56
C LEU A 46 8.91 -9.79 0.03
N GLY A 47 9.92 -10.55 0.46
CA GLY A 47 10.03 -11.99 0.16
C GLY A 47 8.83 -12.79 0.70
N ALA A 48 8.53 -12.63 1.99
CA ALA A 48 7.35 -13.25 2.61
C ALA A 48 6.04 -12.76 1.97
N ALA A 49 5.96 -11.47 1.63
CA ALA A 49 4.81 -10.91 0.93
C ALA A 49 4.59 -11.57 -0.44
N ARG A 50 5.66 -11.78 -1.22
CA ARG A 50 5.60 -12.48 -2.52
C ARG A 50 5.14 -13.94 -2.38
N PHE A 51 5.59 -14.63 -1.34
CA PHE A 51 5.15 -16.00 -1.07
C PHE A 51 3.66 -16.09 -0.72
N LEU A 52 3.16 -15.12 0.05
CA LEU A 52 1.74 -15.04 0.43
C LEU A 52 0.85 -14.52 -0.70
N TRP A 53 1.42 -13.77 -1.65
CA TRP A 53 0.66 -13.11 -2.69
C TRP A 53 0.25 -14.08 -3.81
N GLN A 54 -1.02 -13.99 -4.20
CA GLN A 54 -1.58 -14.65 -5.38
C GLN A 54 -2.51 -13.65 -6.08
N PRO A 55 -2.55 -13.60 -7.43
CA PRO A 55 -3.41 -12.68 -8.15
C PRO A 55 -4.89 -12.79 -7.73
N GLY A 56 -5.48 -11.68 -7.29
CA GLY A 56 -6.90 -11.57 -6.94
C GLY A 56 -7.24 -12.02 -5.53
N LEU A 57 -6.25 -12.46 -4.74
CA LEU A 57 -6.47 -12.92 -3.37
C LEU A 57 -6.68 -11.75 -2.39
N TYR A 58 -6.04 -10.61 -2.64
CA TYR A 58 -6.07 -9.46 -1.73
C TYR A 58 -6.82 -8.30 -2.36
N ARG A 59 -7.81 -7.75 -1.65
CA ARG A 59 -8.45 -6.52 -2.12
C ARG A 59 -7.53 -5.32 -1.95
N PHE A 60 -6.81 -5.29 -0.83
CA PHE A 60 -5.92 -4.20 -0.45
C PHE A 60 -4.56 -4.72 0.00
N ILE A 61 -3.52 -3.97 -0.35
CA ILE A 61 -2.14 -4.22 0.05
C ILE A 61 -1.64 -2.97 0.76
N LEU A 62 -1.29 -3.11 2.04
CA LEU A 62 -0.72 -2.03 2.85
C LEU A 62 0.79 -2.24 2.94
N LEU A 63 1.59 -1.28 2.46
CA LEU A 63 3.04 -1.39 2.40
C LEU A 63 3.74 -0.24 3.14
N ASP A 64 4.53 -0.55 4.16
CA ASP A 64 5.35 0.42 4.91
C ASP A 64 6.65 0.79 4.20
N VAL A 65 6.52 1.65 3.20
CA VAL A 65 7.63 2.19 2.38
C VAL A 65 8.71 2.93 3.17
N ARG A 66 8.48 3.33 4.42
CA ARG A 66 9.48 4.02 5.25
C ARG A 66 10.64 3.12 5.64
N ARG A 67 10.41 1.81 5.67
CA ARG A 67 11.37 0.82 6.21
C ARG A 67 11.85 -0.16 5.14
N HIS A 68 11.34 -0.07 3.92
CA HIS A 68 11.78 -0.87 2.77
C HIS A 68 12.72 -0.08 1.85
N PHE A 69 13.60 -0.78 1.13
CA PHE A 69 14.44 -0.14 0.12
C PHE A 69 13.55 0.34 -1.03
N PRO A 70 13.67 1.60 -1.49
CA PRO A 70 12.77 2.17 -2.50
C PRO A 70 12.70 1.35 -3.80
N GLY A 71 13.82 0.80 -4.27
CA GLY A 71 13.88 0.00 -5.49
C GLY A 71 13.12 -1.33 -5.37
N GLU A 72 13.37 -2.10 -4.32
CA GLU A 72 12.70 -3.40 -4.10
C GLU A 72 11.19 -3.23 -3.88
N ALA A 73 10.79 -2.18 -3.16
CA ALA A 73 9.38 -1.86 -2.94
C ALA A 73 8.68 -1.38 -4.21
N LEU A 74 9.38 -0.63 -5.08
CA LEU A 74 8.84 -0.20 -6.37
C LEU A 74 8.65 -1.40 -7.30
N GLU A 75 9.65 -2.27 -7.41
CA GLU A 75 9.59 -3.49 -8.22
C GLU A 75 8.40 -4.36 -7.78
N PHE A 76 8.23 -4.56 -6.47
CA PHE A 76 7.09 -5.31 -5.94
C PHE A 76 5.73 -4.66 -6.28
N TYR A 77 5.63 -3.33 -6.15
CA TYR A 77 4.43 -2.59 -6.53
C TYR A 77 4.10 -2.74 -8.01
N GLU A 78 5.10 -2.59 -8.89
CA GLU A 78 4.93 -2.72 -10.33
C GLU A 78 4.56 -4.14 -10.75
N GLN A 79 5.20 -5.15 -10.14
CA GLN A 79 4.89 -6.56 -10.35
C GLN A 79 3.40 -6.84 -10.09
N ILE A 80 2.87 -6.41 -8.94
CA ILE A 80 1.47 -6.66 -8.59
C ILE A 80 0.53 -5.83 -9.47
N ARG A 81 0.87 -4.56 -9.73
CA ARG A 81 0.03 -3.70 -10.60
C ARG A 81 -0.11 -4.29 -12.01
N ALA A 82 0.95 -4.86 -12.56
CA ALA A 82 0.92 -5.52 -13.86
C ALA A 82 0.09 -6.82 -13.84
N ALA A 83 0.19 -7.60 -12.77
CA ALA A 83 -0.46 -8.90 -12.68
C ALA A 83 -1.93 -8.85 -12.21
N SER A 84 -2.30 -7.87 -11.38
CA SER A 84 -3.64 -7.77 -10.81
C SER A 84 -4.07 -6.30 -10.58
N PRO A 85 -4.55 -5.60 -11.62
CA PRO A 85 -4.88 -4.18 -11.54
C PRO A 85 -6.09 -3.86 -10.62
N LYS A 86 -6.81 -4.88 -10.14
CA LYS A 86 -7.96 -4.73 -9.23
C LYS A 86 -7.55 -4.67 -7.75
N GLU A 87 -6.31 -5.00 -7.42
CA GLU A 87 -5.78 -4.93 -6.06
C GLU A 87 -5.21 -3.53 -5.81
N HIS A 88 -5.65 -2.88 -4.74
CA HIS A 88 -5.29 -1.49 -4.49
C HIS A 88 -4.19 -1.40 -3.42
N PHE A 89 -3.19 -0.58 -3.70
CA PHE A 89 -2.11 -0.28 -2.77
C PHE A 89 -2.44 0.92 -1.88
N PHE A 90 -2.04 0.80 -0.61
CA PHE A 90 -1.96 1.89 0.34
C PHE A 90 -0.55 1.92 0.93
N PHE A 91 0.17 3.01 0.70
CA PHE A 91 1.55 3.16 1.16
C PHE A 91 1.56 3.87 2.51
N LEU A 92 2.14 3.24 3.53
CA LEU A 92 2.28 3.82 4.86
C LEU A 92 3.54 4.70 4.85
N VAL A 93 3.34 6.01 4.67
CA VAL A 93 4.42 7.00 4.49
C VAL A 93 4.82 7.72 5.78
N GLY A 94 4.03 7.57 6.85
CA GLY A 94 4.26 8.25 8.12
C GLY A 94 3.85 9.73 8.11
N PRO A 95 4.01 10.44 9.24
CA PRO A 95 3.56 11.82 9.38
C PRO A 95 4.16 12.76 8.31
N PRO A 96 3.42 13.80 7.89
CA PRO A 96 2.07 14.15 8.34
C PRO A 96 0.94 13.42 7.58
N ALA A 97 1.23 12.78 6.44
CA ALA A 97 0.22 12.18 5.57
C ALA A 97 -0.26 10.80 6.06
N TYR A 98 0.62 10.04 6.72
CA TYR A 98 0.47 8.67 7.23
C TYR A 98 0.20 7.59 6.18
N LEU A 99 -0.59 7.89 5.14
CA LEU A 99 -1.07 6.97 4.12
C LEU A 99 -1.11 7.68 2.75
N SER A 100 -0.66 7.00 1.69
CA SER A 100 -0.74 7.46 0.30
C SER A 100 -1.41 6.42 -0.58
N LEU A 101 -2.21 6.87 -1.55
CA LEU A 101 -2.84 6.01 -2.57
C LEU A 101 -1.96 5.85 -3.82
N THR A 102 -0.95 6.70 -3.95
CA THR A 102 0.00 6.70 -5.07
C THR A 102 1.41 6.44 -4.58
N TRP A 103 2.27 5.95 -5.47
CA TRP A 103 3.65 5.70 -5.13
C TRP A 103 4.32 7.00 -4.60
N PRO A 104 4.98 6.96 -3.43
CA PRO A 104 5.52 8.18 -2.83
C PRO A 104 6.60 8.86 -3.68
N GLY A 105 7.33 8.10 -4.51
CA GLY A 105 8.33 8.65 -5.42
C GLY A 105 7.73 9.63 -6.43
N ASP A 106 6.48 9.39 -6.86
CA ASP A 106 5.80 10.24 -7.84
C ASP A 106 5.37 11.57 -7.20
N VAL A 107 4.85 11.53 -5.97
CA VAL A 107 4.41 12.71 -5.23
C VAL A 107 5.60 13.56 -4.80
N THR A 108 6.64 12.94 -4.22
CA THR A 108 7.83 13.66 -3.74
C THR A 108 8.64 14.30 -4.88
N ALA A 109 8.69 13.68 -6.05
CA ALA A 109 9.32 14.29 -7.23
C ALA A 109 8.57 15.53 -7.72
N VAL A 110 7.23 15.49 -7.74
CA VAL A 110 6.38 16.62 -8.14
C VAL A 110 6.48 17.77 -7.13
N GLU A 111 6.45 17.48 -5.83
CA GLU A 111 6.58 18.49 -4.77
C GLU A 111 7.96 19.14 -4.79
N LYS A 112 9.06 18.37 -4.88
CA LYS A 112 10.42 18.91 -4.99
C LYS A 112 10.60 19.78 -6.23
N LYS A 113 10.00 19.38 -7.37
CA LYS A 113 10.04 20.17 -8.61
C LYS A 113 9.29 21.49 -8.42
N ARG A 114 8.13 21.48 -7.76
CA ARG A 114 7.34 22.67 -7.45
C ARG A 114 8.07 23.61 -6.48
N GLU A 115 8.66 23.08 -5.41
CA GLU A 115 9.44 23.87 -4.45
C GLU A 115 10.66 24.53 -5.11
N ARG A 116 11.37 23.80 -5.98
CA ARG A 116 12.48 24.34 -6.76
C ARG A 116 12.02 25.45 -7.72
N ALA A 117 10.90 25.27 -8.40
CA ALA A 117 10.33 26.29 -9.28
C ALA A 117 9.94 27.56 -8.51
N GLU A 118 9.35 27.40 -7.32
CA GLU A 118 8.94 28.53 -6.47
C GLU A 118 10.16 29.29 -5.92
N LYS A 119 11.24 28.58 -5.53
CA LYS A 119 12.51 29.18 -5.15
C LYS A 119 13.13 30.00 -6.30
N ILE A 120 13.12 29.46 -7.52
CA ILE A 120 13.60 30.17 -8.71
C ILE A 120 12.75 31.43 -8.97
N LYS A 121 11.42 31.32 -8.88
CA LYS A 121 10.51 32.45 -9.08
C LYS A 121 10.76 33.57 -8.05
N ARG A 122 10.96 33.22 -6.78
CA ARG A 122 11.30 34.18 -5.72
C ARG A 122 12.67 34.84 -5.93
N PHE A 123 13.66 34.08 -6.39
CA PHE A 123 14.98 34.61 -6.71
C PHE A 123 14.92 35.63 -7.86
N LEU A 124 14.19 35.31 -8.93
CA LEU A 124 14.01 36.20 -10.09
C LEU A 124 13.17 37.45 -9.76
N ALA A 125 12.25 37.36 -8.81
CA ALA A 125 11.45 38.51 -8.38
C ALA A 125 12.21 39.46 -7.42
N ALA A 126 13.39 39.06 -6.95
CA ALA A 126 14.24 39.83 -6.04
C ALA A 126 15.47 40.45 -6.74
N ALA A 127 15.59 40.29 -8.06
CA ALA A 127 16.61 40.88 -8.93
C ALA A 127 15.99 41.96 -9.81
#